data_AF-A0A9P9I6K3-F1
#
_entry.id   AF-A0A9P9I6K3-F1
#
_cell.length_a   1.000
_cell.length_b   1.000
_cell.length_c   1.000
_cell.angle_alpha   90.00
_cell.angle_beta   90.00
_cell.angle_gamma   90.00
#
_symmetry.space_group_name_H-M   'P 1'
#
loop_
_entity.id
_entity.type
_entity.pdbx_description
1 polymer ?
#
loop_
_entity_poly.entity_id
_entity_poly.type
_entity_poly.pdbx_seq_one_letter_code
_entity_poly.pdbx_strand_id
1 'polypeptide(L)'
;TPQLVNKFLIGLGDDFSTFRTTFYQTHQLIPEKDKKGEIKTPGVSWHKTIREAQHFEKNQKTEEQAKVALLATKRRRDDREKCGHCKRPGHGEDRCWYLHPEL
;
A
#
# COMPACT_ATOMS: atom_id res chain seq x y z
N THR A 1 18.38 8.39 -21.22
CA THR A 1 18.31 8.19 -19.76
C THR A 1 18.09 9.49 -18.95
N PRO A 2 18.70 10.65 -19.25
CA PRO A 2 18.34 11.92 -18.58
C PRO A 2 16.97 12.48 -19.02
N GLN A 3 16.63 12.31 -20.30
CA GLN A 3 15.37 12.83 -20.87
C GLN A 3 14.12 12.18 -20.27
N LEU A 4 14.19 10.91 -19.84
CA LEU A 4 13.06 10.23 -19.23
C LEU A 4 12.75 10.81 -17.85
N VAL A 5 13.79 10.96 -17.01
CA VAL A 5 13.65 11.59 -15.69
C VAL A 5 13.12 13.01 -15.83
N ASN A 6 13.68 13.79 -16.78
CA ASN A 6 13.22 15.15 -17.00
C ASN A 6 11.75 15.22 -17.46
N LYS A 7 11.34 14.33 -18.38
CA LYS A 7 9.92 14.23 -18.82
C LYS A 7 9.01 13.82 -17.67
N PHE A 8 9.43 12.88 -16.83
CA PHE A 8 8.68 12.48 -15.64
C PHE A 8 8.52 13.67 -14.67
N LEU A 9 9.60 14.37 -14.36
CA LEU A 9 9.57 15.54 -13.48
C LEU A 9 8.69 16.68 -14.04
N ILE A 10 8.73 16.92 -15.35
CA ILE A 10 7.85 17.88 -16.03
C ILE A 10 6.39 17.42 -15.95
N GLY A 11 6.14 16.13 -16.16
CA GLY A 11 4.79 15.54 -16.11
C GLY A 11 4.12 15.60 -14.74
N LEU A 12 4.90 15.75 -13.67
CA LEU A 12 4.37 15.96 -12.31
C LEU A 12 3.76 17.37 -12.12
N GLY A 13 4.12 18.36 -12.92
CA GLY A 13 3.58 19.72 -12.82
C GLY A 13 3.66 20.30 -11.40
N ASP A 14 2.52 20.74 -10.87
CA ASP A 14 2.42 21.34 -9.53
C ASP A 14 2.73 20.35 -8.40
N ASP A 15 2.53 19.04 -8.62
CA ASP A 15 2.84 18.00 -7.64
C ASP A 15 4.35 17.91 -7.38
N PHE A 16 5.18 18.27 -8.37
CA PHE A 16 6.62 18.34 -8.16
C PHE A 16 7.00 19.44 -7.16
N SER A 17 6.31 20.59 -7.19
CA SER A 17 6.54 21.69 -6.24
C SER A 17 6.16 21.28 -4.82
N THR A 18 5.03 20.57 -4.67
CA THR A 18 4.58 20.00 -3.40
C THR A 18 5.55 18.95 -2.87
N PHE A 19 5.96 18.00 -3.73
CA PHE A 19 6.97 17.00 -3.41
C PHE A 19 8.26 17.67 -2.95
N ARG A 20 8.80 18.62 -3.73
CA ARG A 20 10.07 19.29 -3.43
C ARG A 20 10.02 20.01 -2.09
N THR A 21 8.94 20.73 -1.82
CA THR A 21 8.72 21.43 -0.54
C THR A 21 8.73 20.43 0.61
N THR A 22 7.95 19.36 0.49
CA THR A 22 7.83 18.33 1.52
C THR A 22 9.18 17.61 1.73
N PHE A 23 9.88 17.29 0.64
CA PHE A 23 11.18 16.63 0.67
C PHE A 23 12.21 17.48 1.43
N TYR A 24 12.30 18.78 1.15
CA TYR A 24 13.22 19.68 1.87
C TYR A 24 12.83 19.92 3.33
N GLN A 25 11.55 19.83 3.68
CA GLN A 25 11.09 19.93 5.08
C GLN A 25 11.41 18.68 5.89
N THR A 26 11.40 17.51 5.24
CA THR A 26 11.52 16.21 5.91
C THR A 26 12.90 15.59 5.81
N HIS A 27 13.73 16.02 4.85
CA HIS A 27 15.04 15.47 4.58
C HIS A 27 16.13 16.54 4.62
N GLN A 28 17.25 16.20 5.25
CA GLN A 28 18.45 17.01 5.24
C GLN A 28 19.25 16.73 3.96
N LEU A 29 19.40 17.71 3.05
CA LEU A 29 20.24 17.50 1.85
C LEU A 29 21.72 17.53 2.18
N ILE A 30 22.10 18.48 3.04
CA ILE A 30 23.49 18.71 3.43
C ILE A 30 23.67 18.14 4.83
N PRO A 31 24.65 17.25 5.05
CA PRO A 31 24.93 16.71 6.37
C PRO A 31 25.22 17.84 7.37
N GLU A 32 24.59 17.78 8.54
CA GLU A 32 24.91 18.69 9.65
C GLU A 32 26.16 18.17 10.36
N LYS A 33 27.14 19.05 10.57
CA LYS A 33 28.37 18.72 11.29
C LYS A 33 28.38 19.35 12.68
N ASP A 34 29.01 18.68 13.63
CA ASP A 34 29.24 19.23 14.96
C ASP A 34 30.42 20.22 14.97
N LYS A 35 30.71 20.80 16.14
CA LYS A 35 31.83 21.75 16.32
C LYS A 35 33.21 21.12 16.06
N LYS A 36 33.30 19.79 16.01
CA LYS A 36 34.53 19.03 15.73
C LYS A 36 34.65 18.64 14.26
N GLY A 37 33.63 18.95 13.45
CA GLY A 37 33.59 18.63 12.02
C GLY A 37 33.03 17.24 11.71
N GLU A 38 32.56 16.50 12.72
CA GLU A 38 31.96 15.17 12.56
C GLU A 38 30.50 15.27 12.15
N ILE A 39 30.02 14.33 11.33
CA ILE A 39 28.64 14.32 10.86
C ILE A 39 27.71 13.95 12.01
N LYS A 40 26.91 14.93 12.45
CA LYS A 40 25.88 14.78 13.48
C LYS A 40 24.57 14.27 12.88
N THR A 41 24.16 14.84 11.74
CA THR A 41 22.95 14.44 11.03
C THR A 41 23.32 14.09 9.60
N PRO A 42 23.15 12.83 9.15
CA PRO A 42 23.50 12.46 7.79
C PRO A 42 22.56 13.11 6.79
N GLY A 43 23.13 13.58 5.67
CA GLY A 43 22.34 14.02 4.53
C GLY A 43 21.68 12.84 3.80
N VAL A 44 20.82 13.16 2.84
CA VAL A 44 20.28 12.17 1.89
C VAL A 44 21.44 11.47 1.17
N SER A 45 21.42 10.14 1.16
CA SER A 45 22.44 9.32 0.52
C SER A 45 21.81 8.34 -0.46
N TRP A 46 22.54 8.04 -1.54
CA TRP A 46 22.08 7.15 -2.61
C TRP A 46 21.59 5.79 -2.09
N HIS A 47 22.38 5.14 -1.24
CA HIS A 47 22.05 3.82 -0.69
C HIS A 47 20.77 3.83 0.14
N LYS A 48 20.55 4.88 0.94
CA LYS A 48 19.32 5.04 1.72
C LYS A 48 18.12 5.22 0.79
N THR A 49 18.25 6.12 -0.20
CA THR A 49 17.17 6.41 -1.16
C THR A 49 16.78 5.18 -1.97
N ILE A 50 17.74 4.39 -2.47
CA ILE A 50 17.45 3.16 -3.21
C ILE A 50 16.73 2.15 -2.33
N ARG A 51 17.19 1.96 -1.09
CA ARG A 51 16.55 1.03 -0.14
C ARG A 51 15.11 1.44 0.19
N GLU A 52 14.88 2.73 0.41
CA GLU A 52 13.54 3.27 0.69
C GLU A 52 12.62 3.13 -0.52
N ALA A 53 13.11 3.40 -1.74
CA ALA A 53 12.37 3.19 -2.96
C ALA A 53 11.97 1.72 -3.15
N GLN A 54 12.90 0.78 -2.95
CA GLN A 54 12.60 -0.66 -3.02
C GLN A 54 11.55 -1.09 -1.98
N HIS A 55 11.65 -0.56 -0.76
CA HIS A 55 10.68 -0.83 0.29
C HIS A 55 9.29 -0.28 -0.08
N PHE A 56 9.23 0.93 -0.61
CA PHE A 56 7.98 1.54 -1.08
C PHE A 56 7.32 0.71 -2.19
N GLU A 57 8.07 0.29 -3.22
CA GLU A 57 7.54 -0.55 -4.29
C GLU A 57 7.00 -1.89 -3.78
N LYS A 58 7.71 -2.50 -2.83
CA LYS A 58 7.26 -3.75 -2.20
C LYS A 58 5.94 -3.55 -1.46
N ASN A 59 5.84 -2.48 -0.68
CA ASN A 59 4.63 -2.16 0.07
C ASN A 59 3.44 -1.90 -0.85
N GLN A 60 3.65 -1.12 -1.93
CA GLN A 60 2.61 -0.85 -2.92
C GLN A 60 2.06 -2.13 -3.54
N LYS A 61 2.95 -3.05 -3.95
CA LYS A 61 2.54 -4.36 -4.48
C LYS A 61 1.76 -5.18 -3.45
N THR A 62 2.18 -5.19 -2.20
CA THR A 62 1.46 -5.92 -1.14
C THR A 62 0.09 -5.32 -0.85
N GLU A 63 -0.05 -3.99 -0.87
CA GLU A 63 -1.34 -3.32 -0.70
C GLU A 63 -2.30 -3.61 -1.84
N GLU A 64 -1.82 -3.60 -3.09
CA GLU A 64 -2.62 -3.98 -4.26
C GLU A 64 -3.08 -5.43 -4.17
N GLN A 65 -2.17 -6.35 -3.82
CA GLN A 65 -2.52 -7.77 -3.61
C GLN A 65 -3.54 -7.93 -2.47
N ALA A 66 -3.40 -7.20 -1.37
CA ALA A 66 -4.35 -7.22 -0.26
C ALA A 66 -5.74 -6.72 -0.71
N LYS A 67 -5.81 -5.63 -1.49
CA LYS A 67 -7.07 -5.11 -2.05
C LYS A 67 -7.73 -6.15 -2.95
N VAL A 68 -6.98 -6.81 -3.82
CA VAL A 68 -7.49 -7.88 -4.69
C VAL A 68 -8.00 -9.07 -3.87
N ALA A 69 -7.25 -9.50 -2.85
CA ALA A 69 -7.64 -10.60 -1.98
C ALA A 69 -8.94 -10.29 -1.20
N LEU A 70 -9.09 -9.05 -0.69
CA LEU A 70 -10.30 -8.58 -0.02
C LEU A 70 -11.52 -8.60 -0.95
N LEU A 71 -11.36 -8.14 -2.19
CA LEU A 71 -12.44 -8.19 -3.19
C LEU A 71 -12.83 -9.63 -3.53
N ALA A 72 -11.86 -10.54 -3.65
CA ALA A 72 -12.12 -11.95 -3.90
C ALA A 72 -12.85 -12.64 -2.72
N THR A 73 -12.49 -12.31 -1.48
CA THR A 73 -13.19 -12.83 -0.29
C THR A 73 -14.62 -12.29 -0.18
N LYS A 74 -14.83 -11.02 -0.51
CA LYS A 74 -16.18 -10.44 -0.56
C LYS A 74 -17.07 -11.18 -1.58
N ARG A 75 -16.58 -11.40 -2.80
CA ARG A 75 -17.32 -12.18 -3.82
C ARG A 75 -17.68 -13.59 -3.34
N ARG A 76 -16.70 -14.32 -2.77
CA ARG A 76 -16.96 -15.66 -2.21
C ARG A 76 -17.98 -15.68 -1.07
N ARG A 77 -18.16 -14.57 -0.34
CA ARG A 77 -19.17 -14.47 0.72
C ARG A 77 -20.56 -14.21 0.14
N ASP A 78 -20.64 -13.40 -0.91
CA ASP A 78 -21.90 -13.07 -1.59
C ASP A 78 -22.42 -14.25 -2.43
N ASP A 79 -21.53 -15.07 -3.01
CA ASP A 79 -21.86 -16.27 -3.79
C ASP A 79 -22.28 -17.49 -2.94
N ARG A 80 -22.21 -17.40 -1.61
CA ARG A 80 -22.68 -18.50 -0.75
C ARG A 80 -24.21 -18.53 -0.75
N GLU A 81 -24.78 -19.65 -1.18
CA GLU A 81 -26.19 -19.96 -1.00
C GLU A 81 -26.61 -19.67 0.44
N LYS A 82 -27.63 -18.83 0.60
CA LYS A 82 -28.24 -18.52 1.90
C LYS A 82 -29.48 -19.37 2.04
N CYS A 83 -29.60 -20.04 3.17
CA CYS A 83 -30.80 -20.78 3.49
C CYS A 83 -32.01 -19.83 3.51
N GLY A 84 -33.07 -20.15 2.77
CA GLY A 84 -34.26 -19.32 2.70
C GLY A 84 -35.02 -19.25 4.03
N HIS A 85 -34.87 -20.25 4.90
CA HIS A 85 -35.48 -20.31 6.23
C HIS A 85 -34.66 -19.58 7.31
N CYS A 86 -33.43 -20.02 7.61
CA CYS A 86 -32.64 -19.43 8.70
C CYS A 86 -31.77 -18.23 8.30
N LYS A 87 -31.74 -17.89 7.00
CA LYS A 87 -30.96 -16.79 6.40
C LYS A 87 -29.44 -16.86 6.62
N ARG A 88 -28.92 -17.98 7.13
CA ARG A 88 -27.48 -18.20 7.27
C ARG A 88 -26.87 -18.68 5.95
N PRO A 89 -25.66 -18.20 5.60
CA PRO A 89 -24.96 -18.63 4.38
C PRO A 89 -24.34 -20.02 4.55
N GLY A 90 -24.14 -20.73 3.44
CA GLY A 90 -23.39 -21.99 3.38
C GLY A 90 -24.24 -23.26 3.34
N HIS A 91 -25.57 -23.15 3.25
CA HIS A 91 -26.48 -24.28 3.06
C HIS A 91 -27.82 -23.80 2.48
N GLY A 92 -28.55 -24.70 1.79
CA GLY A 92 -29.93 -24.51 1.35
C GLY A 92 -30.95 -24.86 2.44
N GLU A 93 -32.24 -24.77 2.13
CA GLU A 93 -33.31 -25.16 3.07
C GLU A 93 -33.31 -26.66 3.37
N ASP A 94 -32.96 -27.47 2.36
CA ASP A 94 -32.81 -28.94 2.39
C ASP A 94 -31.82 -29.45 3.44
N ARG A 95 -30.85 -28.62 3.83
CA ARG A 95 -29.81 -28.95 4.82
C ARG A 95 -29.86 -28.03 6.04
N CYS A 96 -31.01 -27.43 6.31
CA CYS A 96 -31.16 -26.50 7.41
C CYS A 96 -31.41 -27.25 8.72
N TRP A 97 -30.47 -27.15 9.67
CA TRP A 97 -30.59 -27.74 11.02
C TRP A 97 -31.89 -27.34 11.77
N TYR A 98 -32.44 -26.15 11.50
CA TYR A 98 -33.71 -25.73 12.12
C TYR A 98 -34.94 -26.38 11.49
N LEU A 99 -34.87 -26.76 10.21
CA LEU A 99 -35.96 -27.48 9.50
C LEU A 99 -35.82 -28.99 9.63
N HIS A 100 -34.57 -29.47 9.71
CA HIS A 100 -34.18 -30.86 9.75
C HIS A 100 -33.19 -31.09 10.91
N PRO A 101 -33.63 -30.96 12.17
CA PRO A 101 -32.79 -31.23 13.34
C PRO A 101 -32.32 -32.69 13.46
N GLU A 102 -32.90 -33.59 12.66
CA GLU A 102 -32.57 -35.01 12.56
C GLU A 102 -31.47 -35.35 11.53
N LEU A 103 -31.06 -34.39 10.68
CA LEU A 103 -29.93 -34.51 9.75
C LEU A 103 -28.58 -34.24 10.43
#